data_AF-X0SBJ1-F1
#
_entry.id   AF-X0SBJ1-F1
#
_cell.length_a   1.000
_cell.length_b   1.000
_cell.length_c   1.000
_cell.angle_alpha   90.00
_cell.angle_beta   90.00
_cell.angle_gamma   90.00
#
_symmetry.space_group_name_H-M   'P 1'
#
loop_
_entity.id
_entity.type
_entity.pdbx_description
1 polymer ?
#
loop_
_entity_poly.entity_id
_entity_poly.type
_entity_poly.pdbx_seq_one_letter_code
_entity_poly.pdbx_strand_id
1 'polypeptide(L)'
;MANTITGVLEGCQYPHTCINGYGERAGNAALEEVAVILERLGIKTGIKLDKLPELSEVCEKYFCKPLSQYKPIVGDYAFSHESGLHVAAILAHPLTYEPINPKMVGRRRKFYLGKFSGSKSIMHALQSKLKVLDLDIPEEIIRKIVSEVKIKHESTSKEDLRKSFQIIKDELKKITKGVTDKEYFEIVNKYAQPYVPDEFKPKNKKDVINSK
;
A
#
# COMPACT_ATOMS: atom_id res chain seq x y z
N MET A 1 14.43 -5.05 3.59
CA MET A 1 13.88 -6.29 4.18
C MET A 1 14.86 -7.45 4.02
N ALA A 2 15.25 -7.85 2.80
CA ALA A 2 16.19 -8.97 2.59
C ALA A 2 17.47 -8.89 3.45
N ASN A 3 18.17 -7.75 3.45
CA ASN A 3 19.37 -7.56 4.28
C ASN A 3 19.11 -7.75 5.79
N THR A 4 17.91 -7.39 6.27
CA THR A 4 17.52 -7.59 7.67
C THR A 4 17.37 -9.07 7.98
N ILE A 5 16.72 -9.83 7.09
CA ILE A 5 16.61 -11.29 7.22
C ILE A 5 17.98 -11.94 7.18
N THR A 6 18.82 -11.59 6.21
CA THR A 6 20.20 -12.09 6.13
C THR A 6 20.98 -11.78 7.39
N GLY A 7 20.90 -10.54 7.90
CA GLY A 7 21.57 -10.17 9.15
C GLY A 7 21.16 -11.05 10.32
N VAL A 8 19.86 -11.37 10.45
CA VAL A 8 19.36 -12.28 11.49
C VAL A 8 19.89 -13.71 11.29
N LEU A 9 19.92 -14.20 10.05
CA LEU A 9 20.49 -15.52 9.73
C LEU A 9 21.99 -15.62 10.04
N GLU A 10 22.72 -14.50 9.92
CA GLU A 10 24.14 -14.38 10.28
C GLU A 10 24.38 -14.06 11.76
N GLY A 11 23.34 -14.14 12.62
CA GLY A 11 23.46 -14.03 14.07
C GLY A 11 23.06 -12.68 14.68
N CYS A 12 22.53 -11.73 13.91
CA CYS A 12 21.94 -10.51 14.48
C CYS A 12 20.72 -10.85 15.35
N GLN A 13 20.74 -10.40 16.61
CA GLN A 13 19.67 -10.67 17.58
C GLN A 13 18.61 -9.56 17.65
N TYR A 14 18.94 -8.33 17.21
CA TYR A 14 18.10 -7.14 17.39
C TYR A 14 17.92 -6.36 16.08
N PRO A 15 17.18 -6.90 15.10
CA PRO A 15 16.89 -6.18 13.87
C PRO A 15 15.93 -5.01 14.12
N HIS A 16 16.31 -3.81 13.67
CA HIS A 16 15.40 -2.66 13.68
C HIS A 16 14.42 -2.72 12.51
N THR A 17 13.14 -2.53 12.80
CA THR A 17 12.04 -2.55 11.82
C THR A 17 11.00 -1.49 12.18
N CYS A 18 10.08 -1.21 11.25
CA CYS A 18 8.91 -0.38 11.52
C CYS A 18 7.69 -0.95 10.81
N ILE A 19 6.52 -0.93 11.46
CA ILE A 19 5.26 -1.33 10.84
C ILE A 19 5.01 -0.54 9.56
N ASN A 20 4.52 -1.22 8.52
CA ASN A 20 4.30 -0.69 7.18
C ASN A 20 5.59 -0.21 6.47
N GLY A 21 6.76 -0.45 7.08
CA GLY A 21 8.04 0.08 6.61
C GLY A 21 8.16 1.60 6.80
N TYR A 22 7.36 2.23 7.66
CA TYR A 22 7.46 3.68 7.86
C TYR A 22 8.85 4.11 8.35
N GLY A 23 9.24 5.32 7.98
CA GLY A 23 10.53 5.91 8.29
C GLY A 23 10.83 7.08 7.36
N GLU A 24 12.05 7.59 7.43
CA GLU A 24 12.55 8.60 6.51
C GLU A 24 12.86 8.03 5.12
N ARG A 25 12.86 8.88 4.09
CA ARG A 25 13.21 8.52 2.71
C ARG A 25 12.34 7.36 2.19
N ALA A 26 12.95 6.20 1.91
CA ALA A 26 12.27 4.99 1.46
C ALA A 26 11.69 4.14 2.61
N GLY A 27 11.94 4.54 3.86
CA GLY A 27 11.45 3.83 5.03
C GLY A 27 12.42 2.80 5.61
N ASN A 28 11.95 2.09 6.64
CA ASN A 28 12.67 1.02 7.32
C ASN A 28 12.28 -0.35 6.75
N ALA A 29 12.97 -1.41 7.19
CA ALA A 29 12.48 -2.76 6.95
C ALA A 29 11.09 -2.94 7.61
N ALA A 30 10.12 -3.40 6.81
CA ALA A 30 8.75 -3.58 7.25
C ALA A 30 8.63 -4.69 8.31
N LEU A 31 8.14 -4.34 9.49
CA LEU A 31 7.98 -5.27 10.63
C LEU A 31 7.15 -6.49 10.25
N GLU A 32 6.01 -6.27 9.60
CA GLU A 32 5.06 -7.32 9.23
C GLU A 32 5.64 -8.30 8.21
N GLU A 33 6.52 -7.85 7.31
CA GLU A 33 7.21 -8.73 6.37
C GLU A 33 8.30 -9.53 7.07
N VAL A 34 9.13 -8.84 7.87
CA VAL A 34 10.25 -9.46 8.59
C VAL A 34 9.74 -10.50 9.58
N ALA A 35 8.73 -10.17 10.37
CA ALA A 35 8.16 -11.07 11.37
C ALA A 35 7.61 -12.35 10.73
N VAL A 36 6.82 -12.22 9.66
CA VAL A 36 6.23 -13.38 8.98
C VAL A 36 7.31 -14.27 8.35
N ILE A 37 8.34 -13.68 7.73
CA ILE A 37 9.42 -14.46 7.12
C ILE A 37 10.24 -15.20 8.17
N LEU A 38 10.62 -14.53 9.28
CA LEU A 38 11.38 -15.16 10.35
C LEU A 38 10.61 -16.35 10.96
N GLU A 39 9.32 -16.18 11.26
CA GLU A 39 8.47 -17.27 11.76
C GLU A 39 8.35 -18.43 10.74
N ARG A 40 8.29 -18.13 9.44
CA ARG A 40 8.29 -19.15 8.37
C ARG A 40 9.62 -19.90 8.23
N LEU A 41 10.73 -19.26 8.59
CA LEU A 41 12.06 -19.88 8.67
C LEU A 41 12.29 -20.63 10.00
N GLY A 42 11.30 -20.68 10.89
CA GLY A 42 11.39 -21.34 12.19
C GLY A 42 12.04 -20.50 13.30
N ILE A 43 12.29 -19.21 13.03
CA ILE A 43 12.84 -18.27 14.02
C ILE A 43 11.68 -17.61 14.75
N LYS A 44 11.49 -17.97 16.02
CA LYS A 44 10.41 -17.45 16.85
C LYS A 44 10.67 -15.99 17.21
N THR A 45 9.77 -15.12 16.76
CA THR A 45 9.80 -13.67 17.03
C THR A 45 9.00 -13.28 18.26
N GLY A 46 8.03 -14.11 18.67
CA GLY A 46 7.09 -13.80 19.74
C GLY A 46 5.99 -12.79 19.34
N ILE A 47 5.97 -12.37 18.07
CA ILE A 47 4.97 -11.43 17.55
C ILE A 47 3.68 -12.19 17.23
N LYS A 48 2.55 -11.62 17.66
CA LYS A 48 1.22 -12.10 17.27
C LYS A 48 0.93 -11.72 15.82
N LEU A 49 1.29 -12.59 14.88
CA LEU A 49 1.18 -12.34 13.44
C LEU A 49 -0.26 -12.00 12.99
N ASP A 50 -1.25 -12.56 13.66
CA ASP A 50 -2.68 -12.32 13.40
C ASP A 50 -3.15 -10.90 13.73
N LYS A 51 -2.34 -10.14 14.48
CA LYS A 51 -2.60 -8.74 14.84
C LYS A 51 -1.92 -7.73 13.92
N LEU A 52 -1.06 -8.17 13.00
CA LEU A 52 -0.34 -7.28 12.09
C LEU A 52 -1.28 -6.43 11.20
N PRO A 53 -2.37 -6.97 10.62
CA PRO A 53 -3.34 -6.15 9.87
C PRO A 53 -3.96 -5.02 10.69
N GLU A 54 -4.40 -5.32 11.91
CA GLU A 54 -5.02 -4.35 12.82
C GLU A 54 -4.02 -3.24 13.18
N LEU A 55 -2.79 -3.61 13.51
CA LEU A 55 -1.72 -2.64 13.81
C LEU A 55 -1.39 -1.76 12.59
N SER A 56 -1.31 -2.36 11.40
CA SER A 56 -1.09 -1.63 10.15
C SER A 56 -2.16 -0.56 9.91
N GLU A 57 -3.44 -0.93 10.05
CA GLU A 57 -4.58 -0.02 9.85
C GLU A 57 -4.61 1.11 10.89
N VAL A 58 -4.24 0.81 12.13
CA VAL A 58 -4.08 1.83 13.19
C VAL A 58 -2.97 2.81 12.79
N CYS A 59 -1.78 2.33 12.46
CA CYS A 59 -0.65 3.19 12.11
C CYS A 59 -0.90 4.01 10.83
N GLU A 60 -1.55 3.44 9.83
CA GLU A 60 -1.95 4.16 8.62
C GLU A 60 -2.80 5.40 8.95
N LYS A 61 -3.77 5.24 9.86
CA LYS A 61 -4.62 6.35 10.33
C LYS A 61 -3.84 7.39 11.13
N TYR A 62 -3.01 6.96 12.08
CA TYR A 62 -2.27 7.88 12.96
C TYR A 62 -1.15 8.64 12.23
N PHE A 63 -0.47 8.01 11.27
CA PHE A 63 0.56 8.67 10.48
C PHE A 63 0.01 9.45 9.28
N CYS A 64 -1.29 9.34 8.99
CA CYS A 64 -1.92 9.91 7.79
C CYS A 64 -1.17 9.54 6.50
N LYS A 65 -0.62 8.31 6.45
CA LYS A 65 0.18 7.82 5.32
C LYS A 65 -0.49 6.60 4.73
N PRO A 66 -1.24 6.73 3.62
CA PRO A 66 -1.97 5.60 3.07
C PRO A 66 -1.00 4.51 2.61
N LEU A 67 -1.44 3.28 2.75
CA LEU A 67 -0.70 2.11 2.36
C LEU A 67 -1.11 1.64 0.96
N SER A 68 -0.17 1.01 0.24
CA SER A 68 -0.52 0.34 -1.01
C SER A 68 -1.48 -0.82 -0.72
N GLN A 69 -2.55 -0.93 -1.51
CA GLN A 69 -3.44 -2.09 -1.48
C GLN A 69 -2.69 -3.40 -1.76
N TYR A 70 -1.54 -3.32 -2.46
CA TYR A 70 -0.69 -4.45 -2.80
C TYR A 70 0.46 -4.68 -1.80
N LYS A 71 0.50 -3.96 -0.68
CA LYS A 71 1.54 -4.12 0.34
C LYS A 71 1.58 -5.59 0.82
N PRO A 72 2.74 -6.25 0.87
CA PRO A 72 2.82 -7.62 1.37
C PRO A 72 2.25 -7.74 2.80
N ILE A 73 1.58 -8.86 3.07
CA ILE A 73 0.94 -9.24 4.35
C ILE A 73 -0.30 -8.41 4.70
N VAL A 74 -0.17 -7.08 4.73
CA VAL A 74 -1.18 -6.17 5.29
C VAL A 74 -1.95 -5.38 4.23
N GLY A 75 -1.60 -5.42 2.95
CA GLY A 75 -2.39 -4.79 1.90
C GLY A 75 -3.74 -5.49 1.69
N ASP A 76 -4.76 -4.74 1.30
CA ASP A 76 -6.10 -5.26 1.04
C ASP A 76 -6.15 -6.40 0.01
N TYR A 77 -5.23 -6.36 -0.94
CA TYR A 77 -5.07 -7.31 -2.03
C TYR A 77 -3.97 -8.33 -1.80
N ALA A 78 -3.27 -8.32 -0.67
CA ALA A 78 -2.15 -9.23 -0.38
C ALA A 78 -2.52 -10.72 -0.48
N PHE A 79 -3.79 -11.06 -0.23
CA PHE A 79 -4.34 -12.42 -0.33
C PHE A 79 -5.58 -12.47 -1.23
N SER A 80 -5.62 -11.60 -2.24
CA SER A 80 -6.68 -11.54 -3.23
C SER A 80 -6.24 -12.17 -4.55
N HIS A 81 -7.12 -12.99 -5.14
CA HIS A 81 -6.84 -13.68 -6.40
C HIS A 81 -7.86 -13.31 -7.46
N GLU A 82 -7.34 -12.98 -8.64
CA GLU A 82 -8.11 -12.72 -9.86
C GLU A 82 -7.86 -13.85 -10.87
N SER A 83 -8.90 -14.30 -11.56
CA SER A 83 -8.94 -15.37 -12.60
C SER A 83 -9.20 -16.82 -12.14
N GLY A 84 -10.00 -17.54 -12.93
CA GLY A 84 -10.49 -18.89 -12.62
C GLY A 84 -9.43 -19.99 -12.56
N LEU A 85 -8.31 -19.88 -13.31
CA LEU A 85 -7.25 -20.91 -13.28
C LEU A 85 -6.43 -20.85 -11.98
N HIS A 86 -6.04 -19.64 -11.56
CA HIS A 86 -5.36 -19.45 -10.28
C HIS A 86 -6.27 -19.87 -9.13
N VAL A 87 -7.56 -19.54 -9.20
CA VAL A 87 -8.55 -19.97 -8.20
C VAL A 87 -8.66 -21.50 -8.15
N ALA A 88 -8.77 -22.18 -9.30
CA ALA A 88 -8.85 -23.63 -9.35
C ALA A 88 -7.60 -24.29 -8.74
N ALA A 89 -6.41 -23.79 -9.07
CA ALA A 89 -5.16 -24.30 -8.51
C ALA A 89 -5.04 -24.06 -7.00
N ILE A 90 -5.51 -22.92 -6.48
CA ILE A 90 -5.54 -22.63 -5.04
C ILE A 90 -6.55 -23.51 -4.31
N LEU A 91 -7.70 -23.79 -4.92
CA LEU A 91 -8.70 -24.69 -4.34
C LEU A 91 -8.20 -26.14 -4.30
N ALA A 92 -7.45 -26.56 -5.31
CA ALA A 92 -6.83 -27.89 -5.34
C ALA A 92 -5.65 -28.00 -4.37
N HIS A 93 -4.72 -27.04 -4.41
CA HIS A 93 -3.53 -27.02 -3.58
C HIS A 93 -3.13 -25.57 -3.22
N PRO A 94 -3.56 -25.03 -2.07
CA PRO A 94 -3.38 -23.62 -1.70
C PRO A 94 -1.95 -23.10 -1.78
N LEU A 95 -0.96 -23.92 -1.39
CA LEU A 95 0.46 -23.53 -1.35
C LEU A 95 1.04 -23.21 -2.74
N THR A 96 0.35 -23.56 -3.83
CA THR A 96 0.78 -23.29 -5.20
C THR A 96 0.89 -21.78 -5.48
N TYR A 97 0.01 -20.98 -4.88
CA TYR A 97 -0.03 -19.52 -5.03
C TYR A 97 -0.13 -18.77 -3.70
N GLU A 98 -0.22 -19.48 -2.57
CA GLU A 98 -0.22 -18.90 -1.23
C GLU A 98 0.89 -19.52 -0.36
N PRO A 99 2.15 -19.07 -0.52
CA PRO A 99 3.26 -19.56 0.32
C PRO A 99 3.08 -19.23 1.81
N ILE A 100 2.18 -18.28 2.11
CA ILE A 100 1.79 -17.83 3.43
C ILE A 100 0.28 -18.08 3.55
N ASN A 101 -0.14 -18.91 4.51
CA ASN A 101 -1.56 -19.10 4.79
C ASN A 101 -2.16 -17.79 5.34
N PRO A 102 -3.19 -17.21 4.70
CA PRO A 102 -3.78 -15.94 5.14
C PRO A 102 -4.21 -15.95 6.61
N LYS A 103 -4.73 -17.08 7.12
CA LYS A 103 -5.20 -17.20 8.49
C LYS A 103 -4.10 -16.97 9.53
N MET A 104 -2.86 -17.35 9.20
CA MET A 104 -1.70 -17.18 10.08
C MET A 104 -1.42 -15.71 10.40
N VAL A 105 -1.77 -14.80 9.49
CA VAL A 105 -1.55 -13.36 9.62
C VAL A 105 -2.86 -12.60 9.82
N GLY A 106 -3.92 -13.27 10.30
CA GLY A 106 -5.20 -12.61 10.60
C GLY A 106 -5.97 -12.15 9.37
N ARG A 107 -5.63 -12.69 8.19
CA ARG A 107 -6.28 -12.39 6.92
C ARG A 107 -7.14 -13.56 6.45
N ARG A 108 -7.95 -13.28 5.44
CA ARG A 108 -8.76 -14.27 4.73
C ARG A 108 -8.47 -14.16 3.25
N ARG A 109 -8.45 -15.32 2.58
CA ARG A 109 -8.42 -15.37 1.13
C ARG A 109 -9.64 -14.64 0.56
N LYS A 110 -9.41 -13.78 -0.41
CA LYS A 110 -10.47 -13.08 -1.14
C LYS A 110 -10.38 -13.48 -2.61
N PHE A 111 -11.55 -13.68 -3.23
CA PHE A 111 -11.66 -13.80 -4.67
C PHE A 111 -12.30 -12.53 -5.19
N TYR A 112 -11.65 -11.88 -6.14
CA TYR A 112 -12.16 -10.65 -6.73
C TYR A 112 -12.43 -10.83 -8.22
N LEU A 113 -13.46 -10.12 -8.67
CA LEU A 113 -13.83 -9.98 -10.07
C LEU A 113 -13.42 -8.58 -10.50
N GLY A 114 -12.18 -8.44 -10.96
CA GLY A 114 -11.65 -7.16 -11.42
C GLY A 114 -12.14 -6.74 -12.78
N LYS A 115 -11.74 -5.53 -13.18
CA LYS A 115 -12.10 -4.90 -14.46
C LYS A 115 -11.70 -5.78 -15.67
N PHE A 116 -10.71 -6.65 -15.51
CA PHE A 116 -10.25 -7.57 -16.55
C PHE A 116 -10.81 -8.99 -16.42
N SER A 117 -11.69 -9.23 -15.44
CA SER A 117 -12.35 -10.51 -15.28
C SER A 117 -13.31 -10.75 -16.44
N GLY A 118 -12.92 -11.65 -17.34
CA GLY A 118 -13.77 -12.10 -18.44
C GLY A 118 -15.08 -12.72 -17.94
N SER A 119 -16.09 -12.78 -18.81
CA SER A 119 -17.42 -13.30 -18.47
C SER A 119 -17.38 -14.68 -17.79
N LYS A 120 -16.41 -15.53 -18.18
CA LYS A 120 -16.21 -16.86 -17.58
C LYS A 120 -15.79 -16.79 -16.10
N SER A 121 -14.92 -15.85 -15.73
CA SER A 121 -14.48 -15.68 -14.33
C SER A 121 -15.63 -15.18 -13.45
N ILE A 122 -16.41 -14.22 -13.95
CA ILE A 122 -17.59 -13.68 -13.26
C ILE A 122 -18.63 -14.77 -13.03
N MET A 123 -18.93 -15.54 -14.08
CA MET A 123 -19.85 -16.67 -14.01
C MET A 123 -19.40 -17.74 -13.01
N HIS A 124 -18.12 -18.12 -13.02
CA HIS A 124 -17.57 -19.12 -12.10
C HIS A 124 -17.63 -18.66 -10.63
N ALA A 125 -17.30 -17.40 -10.36
CA ALA A 125 -17.39 -16.84 -9.01
C ALA A 125 -18.85 -16.76 -8.53
N LEU A 126 -19.78 -16.41 -9.41
CA LEU A 126 -21.21 -16.40 -9.10
C LEU A 126 -21.72 -17.80 -8.78
N GLN A 127 -21.46 -18.79 -9.64
CA GLN A 127 -21.83 -20.20 -9.42
C GLN A 127 -21.24 -20.75 -8.12
N SER A 128 -19.98 -20.42 -7.80
CA SER A 128 -19.34 -20.84 -6.55
C SER A 128 -20.05 -20.26 -5.32
N LYS A 129 -20.48 -18.99 -5.37
CA LYS A 129 -21.27 -18.37 -4.29
C LYS A 129 -22.67 -18.99 -4.17
N LEU A 130 -23.34 -19.22 -5.30
CA LEU A 130 -24.68 -19.83 -5.32
C LEU A 130 -24.65 -21.24 -4.70
N LYS A 131 -23.62 -22.04 -4.99
CA LYS A 131 -23.43 -23.36 -4.39
C LYS A 131 -23.23 -23.31 -2.88
N VAL A 132 -22.48 -22.32 -2.37
CA VAL A 132 -22.29 -22.13 -0.92
C VAL A 132 -23.60 -21.71 -0.23
N LEU A 133 -24.46 -20.98 -0.94
CA LEU A 133 -25.75 -20.50 -0.44
C LEU A 133 -26.90 -21.47 -0.70
N ASP A 134 -26.64 -22.61 -1.33
CA ASP A 134 -27.64 -23.60 -1.76
C ASP A 134 -28.79 -22.99 -2.61
N LEU A 135 -28.41 -22.09 -3.51
CA LEU A 135 -29.33 -21.41 -4.43
C LEU A 135 -29.22 -21.99 -5.83
N ASP A 136 -30.34 -22.49 -6.35
CA ASP A 136 -30.46 -22.88 -7.76
C ASP A 136 -31.04 -21.71 -8.57
N ILE A 137 -30.21 -21.10 -9.42
CA ILE A 137 -30.60 -19.95 -10.25
C ILE A 137 -30.43 -20.33 -11.73
N PRO A 138 -31.44 -20.08 -12.58
CA PRO A 138 -31.35 -20.36 -14.01
C PRO A 138 -30.16 -19.68 -14.69
N GLU A 139 -29.52 -20.41 -15.62
CA GLU A 139 -28.36 -19.95 -16.39
C GLU A 139 -28.62 -18.62 -17.14
N GLU A 140 -29.85 -18.37 -17.59
CA GLU A 140 -30.23 -17.10 -18.23
C GLU A 140 -30.07 -15.90 -17.26
N ILE A 141 -30.48 -16.06 -16.01
CA ILE A 141 -30.38 -15.03 -14.98
C ILE A 141 -28.91 -14.80 -14.60
N ILE A 142 -28.12 -15.89 -14.50
CA ILE A 142 -26.67 -15.83 -14.29
C ILE A 142 -26.01 -14.99 -15.40
N ARG A 143 -26.37 -15.20 -16.67
CA ARG A 143 -25.84 -14.42 -17.80
C ARG A 143 -26.22 -12.94 -17.72
N LYS A 144 -27.47 -12.62 -17.34
CA LYS A 144 -27.91 -11.23 -17.12
C LYS A 144 -27.11 -10.55 -15.99
N ILE A 145 -26.86 -11.26 -14.89
CA ILE A 145 -26.03 -10.74 -13.79
C ILE A 145 -24.60 -10.47 -14.30
N VAL A 146 -24.02 -11.39 -15.08
CA VAL A 146 -22.68 -11.23 -15.65
C VAL A 146 -22.59 -10.01 -16.59
N SER A 147 -23.61 -9.77 -17.42
CA SER A 147 -23.64 -8.61 -18.31
C SER A 147 -23.76 -7.28 -17.54
N GLU A 148 -24.62 -7.21 -16.53
CA GLU A 148 -24.77 -6.02 -15.68
C GLU A 148 -23.48 -5.69 -14.93
N VAL A 149 -22.80 -6.70 -14.39
CA VAL A 149 -21.50 -6.54 -13.71
C VAL A 149 -20.44 -6.00 -14.68
N LYS A 150 -20.49 -6.36 -15.96
CA LYS A 150 -19.59 -5.81 -17.00
C LYS A 150 -19.89 -4.36 -17.32
N ILE A 151 -21.15 -4.03 -17.59
CA ILE A 151 -21.58 -2.66 -17.90
C ILE A 151 -21.18 -1.71 -16.77
N LYS A 152 -21.42 -2.12 -15.52
CA LYS A 152 -21.05 -1.33 -14.35
C LYS A 152 -19.54 -1.11 -14.23
N HIS A 153 -18.71 -2.10 -14.58
CA HIS A 153 -17.25 -1.96 -14.60
C HIS A 153 -16.70 -1.11 -15.75
N GLU A 154 -17.41 -1.07 -16.88
CA GLU A 154 -17.02 -0.28 -18.05
C GLU A 154 -17.45 1.20 -17.93
N SER A 155 -18.41 1.51 -17.06
CA SER A 155 -18.98 2.86 -16.88
C SER A 155 -18.01 3.95 -16.43
N THR A 156 -16.84 3.58 -15.88
CA THR A 156 -15.82 4.57 -15.48
C THR A 156 -14.81 4.78 -16.61
N SER A 157 -14.84 5.99 -17.19
CA SER A 157 -13.90 6.35 -18.26
C SER A 157 -12.46 6.40 -17.76
N LYS A 158 -11.49 6.18 -18.65
CA LYS A 158 -10.05 6.38 -18.32
C LYS A 158 -9.75 7.82 -17.91
N GLU A 159 -10.53 8.77 -18.40
CA GLU A 159 -10.36 10.19 -18.07
C GLU A 159 -10.76 10.46 -16.62
N ASP A 160 -11.89 9.91 -16.16
CA ASP A 160 -12.36 10.08 -14.77
C ASP A 160 -11.37 9.47 -13.78
N LEU A 161 -10.85 8.28 -14.08
CA LEU A 161 -9.80 7.64 -13.27
C LEU A 161 -8.54 8.51 -13.15
N ARG A 162 -8.12 9.17 -14.24
CA ARG A 162 -6.98 10.09 -14.22
C ARG A 162 -7.25 11.34 -13.38
N LYS A 163 -8.47 11.89 -13.45
CA LYS A 163 -8.89 13.02 -12.61
C LYS A 163 -8.84 12.64 -11.13
N SER A 164 -9.44 11.50 -10.75
CA SER A 164 -9.38 11.01 -9.36
C SER A 164 -7.95 10.76 -8.88
N PHE A 165 -7.11 10.16 -9.73
CA PHE A 165 -5.70 9.94 -9.41
C PHE A 165 -4.95 11.26 -9.13
N GLN A 166 -5.20 12.29 -9.95
CA GLN A 166 -4.55 13.58 -9.78
C GLN A 166 -4.97 14.25 -8.46
N ILE A 167 -6.27 14.19 -8.12
CA ILE A 167 -6.79 14.69 -6.84
C ILE A 167 -6.08 14.01 -5.66
N ILE A 168 -6.02 12.68 -5.66
CA ILE A 168 -5.35 11.91 -4.60
C ILE A 168 -3.88 12.33 -4.47
N LYS A 169 -3.17 12.46 -5.60
CA LYS A 169 -1.76 12.84 -5.61
C LYS A 169 -1.53 14.23 -5.00
N ASP A 170 -2.41 15.18 -5.28
CA ASP A 170 -2.28 16.54 -4.76
C ASP A 170 -2.66 16.63 -3.28
N GLU A 171 -3.66 15.88 -2.81
CA GLU A 171 -3.95 15.77 -1.37
C GLU A 171 -2.79 15.12 -0.60
N LEU A 172 -2.15 14.09 -1.16
CA LEU A 172 -0.98 13.46 -0.53
C LEU A 172 0.20 14.43 -0.43
N LYS A 173 0.42 15.29 -1.42
CA LYS A 173 1.43 16.34 -1.32
C LYS A 173 1.12 17.33 -0.20
N LYS A 174 -0.14 17.74 -0.03
CA LYS A 174 -0.53 18.71 1.01
C LYS A 174 -0.20 18.19 2.41
N ILE A 175 -0.55 16.95 2.71
CA ILE A 175 -0.33 16.37 4.05
C ILE A 175 1.13 16.01 4.34
N THR A 176 1.97 15.91 3.30
CA THR A 176 3.41 15.60 3.44
C THR A 176 4.31 16.83 3.30
N LYS A 177 3.74 18.01 3.00
CA LYS A 177 4.52 19.22 2.72
C LYS A 177 5.07 19.81 4.02
N GLY A 178 6.39 19.81 4.15
CA GLY A 178 7.11 20.61 5.13
C GLY A 178 7.36 22.03 4.62
N VAL A 179 8.30 22.72 5.27
CA VAL A 179 8.78 24.03 4.82
C VAL A 179 9.59 23.83 3.52
N THR A 180 9.28 24.60 2.48
CA THR A 180 10.08 24.62 1.24
C THR A 180 11.42 25.31 1.47
N ASP A 181 12.43 25.02 0.65
CA ASP A 181 13.73 25.71 0.73
C ASP A 181 13.59 27.23 0.68
N LYS A 182 12.67 27.74 -0.15
CA LYS A 182 12.40 29.18 -0.23
C LYS A 182 11.86 29.72 1.09
N GLU A 183 10.83 29.11 1.64
CA GLU A 183 10.26 29.52 2.94
C GLU A 183 11.30 29.38 4.06
N TYR A 184 12.11 28.32 4.02
CA TYR A 184 13.20 28.11 4.96
C TYR A 184 14.22 29.25 4.89
N PHE A 185 14.72 29.59 3.70
CA PHE A 185 15.68 30.68 3.53
C PHE A 185 15.06 32.06 3.81
N GLU A 186 13.77 32.27 3.55
CA GLU A 186 13.07 33.49 3.97
C GLU A 186 13.03 33.63 5.50
N ILE A 187 12.73 32.55 6.22
CA ILE A 187 12.76 32.50 7.68
C ILE A 187 14.19 32.74 8.19
N VAL A 188 15.18 32.01 7.65
CA VAL A 188 16.58 32.17 8.03
C VAL A 188 17.03 33.61 7.80
N ASN A 189 16.77 34.18 6.61
CA ASN A 189 17.16 35.55 6.32
C ASN A 189 16.50 36.53 7.29
N LYS A 190 15.21 36.39 7.57
CA LYS A 190 14.49 37.26 8.50
C LYS A 190 15.13 37.35 9.89
N TYR A 191 15.64 36.23 10.42
CA TYR A 191 16.17 36.18 11.80
C TYR A 191 17.71 36.18 11.90
N ALA A 192 18.41 35.74 10.86
CA ALA A 192 19.86 35.67 10.85
C ALA A 192 20.52 36.98 10.42
N GLN A 193 19.79 37.90 9.73
CA GLN A 193 20.33 39.19 9.29
C GLN A 193 21.12 39.98 10.36
N PRO A 194 20.70 40.03 11.64
CA PRO A 194 21.46 40.75 12.68
C PRO A 194 22.83 40.14 13.00
N TYR A 195 23.06 38.87 12.67
CA TYR A 195 24.29 38.12 12.97
C TYR A 195 25.22 38.00 11.75
N VAL A 196 24.78 38.45 10.56
CA VAL A 196 25.62 38.48 9.36
C VAL A 196 26.50 39.74 9.42
N PRO A 197 27.84 39.63 9.30
CA PRO A 197 28.71 40.81 9.21
C PRO A 197 28.33 41.68 8.00
N ASP A 198 28.46 43.00 8.11
CA ASP A 198 27.97 43.94 7.08
C ASP A 198 28.56 43.71 5.68
N GLU A 199 29.80 43.20 5.60
CA GLU A 199 30.48 42.86 4.34
C GLU A 199 29.83 41.67 3.59
N PHE A 200 29.06 40.83 4.28
CA PHE A 200 28.36 39.67 3.72
C PHE A 200 26.84 39.86 3.62
N LYS A 201 26.28 40.99 4.10
CA LYS A 201 24.86 41.29 3.93
C LYS A 201 24.56 41.52 2.44
N PRO A 202 23.44 40.99 1.91
CA PRO A 202 23.06 41.26 0.54
C PRO A 202 22.86 42.77 0.35
N LYS A 203 23.63 43.38 -0.57
CA LYS A 203 23.46 44.80 -0.91
C LYS A 203 22.02 45.06 -1.32
N ASN A 204 21.37 46.08 -0.77
CA ASN A 204 20.01 46.41 -1.19
C ASN A 204 19.99 46.69 -2.70
N LYS A 205 18.95 46.26 -3.41
CA LYS A 205 18.78 46.58 -4.85
C LYS A 205 18.87 48.08 -5.15
N LYS A 206 18.62 48.96 -4.17
CA LYS A 206 18.78 50.41 -4.29
C LYS A 206 20.25 50.87 -4.29
N ASP A 207 21.14 50.15 -3.63
CA ASP A 207 22.56 50.52 -3.50
C ASP A 207 23.36 50.14 -4.76
N VAL A 208 22.86 49.18 -5.54
CA VAL A 208 23.46 48.75 -6.82
C VAL A 208 23.17 49.74 -7.96
N ILE A 209 22.11 50.55 -7.85
CA ILE A 209 21.72 51.52 -8.87
C ILE A 209 22.52 52.83 -8.72
N ASN A 210 22.99 53.16 -7.52
CA ASN A 210 23.75 54.39 -7.25
C ASN A 210 25.29 54.21 -7.32
N SER A 211 25.78 53.05 -7.75
CA SER A 211 27.22 52.75 -7.85
C SER A 211 27.72 52.61 -9.29
N LYS A 212 27.03 53.20 -10.27
CA LYS A 212 27.51 53.33 -11.66
C LYS A 212 27.72 54.78 -12.01
#